data_AF-A0A6M1U795-F1
#
_entry.id   AF-A0A6M1U795-F1
#
_cell.length_a   1.000
_cell.length_b   1.000
_cell.length_c   1.000
_cell.angle_alpha   90.00
_cell.angle_beta   90.00
_cell.angle_gamma   90.00
#
_symmetry.space_group_name_H-M   'P 1'
#
loop_
_entity.id
_entity.type
_entity.pdbx_description
1 polymer ?
#
loop_
_entity_poly.entity_id
_entity_poly.type
_entity_poly.pdbx_seq_one_letter_code
_entity_poly.pdbx_strand_id
1 'polypeptide(L)'
;MYLGSPKDEFDVVWNEAKEFLLLQSDREKVVQFVKWMKKKACLAFGPEPSFRFPIFRKGIYWAELGENVGSEENKHRPVVLLWSTKEAPIAIVVPLTTQRLHDEYFFHIDLEHFNNTALIEQIRTISLRRITYPLRAKGRVASVSHQDIARIDDAIRKLFTTRHDVT
;
A
#
# COMPACT_ATOMS: atom_id res chain seq x y z
N MET A 1 -37.15 21.42 -1.48
CA MET A 1 -36.70 20.01 -1.39
C MET A 1 -35.85 19.93 -0.14
N TYR A 2 -36.37 19.36 0.95
CA TYR A 2 -35.61 19.20 2.18
C TYR A 2 -34.50 18.19 1.91
N LEU A 3 -33.27 18.67 1.75
CA LEU A 3 -32.09 17.82 1.90
C LEU A 3 -32.06 17.45 3.39
N GLY A 4 -32.14 16.16 3.71
CA GLY A 4 -32.05 15.66 5.09
C GLY A 4 -30.77 16.12 5.78
N SER A 5 -30.68 15.98 7.10
CA SER A 5 -29.43 16.32 7.78
C SER A 5 -28.30 15.38 7.32
N PRO A 6 -27.02 15.79 7.36
CA PRO A 6 -25.90 14.90 7.00
C PRO A 6 -25.86 13.59 7.80
N LYS A 7 -26.48 13.59 8.99
CA LYS A 7 -26.65 12.39 9.81
C LYS A 7 -27.66 11.43 9.19
N ASP A 8 -28.80 11.94 8.73
CA ASP A 8 -29.83 11.12 8.08
C ASP A 8 -29.28 10.50 6.79
N GLU A 9 -28.49 11.25 6.02
CA GLU A 9 -27.82 10.75 4.82
C GLU A 9 -26.81 9.64 5.16
N PHE A 10 -26.02 9.80 6.22
CA PHE A 10 -25.08 8.77 6.69
C PHE A 10 -25.82 7.47 7.06
N ASP A 11 -26.91 7.57 7.81
CA ASP A 11 -27.66 6.40 8.26
C ASP A 11 -28.26 5.64 7.07
N VAL A 12 -28.78 6.35 6.05
CA VAL A 12 -29.27 5.73 4.79
C VAL A 12 -28.15 4.99 4.07
N VAL A 13 -27.04 5.67 3.77
CA VAL A 13 -25.91 5.06 3.02
C VAL A 13 -25.30 3.88 3.78
N TRP A 14 -25.19 3.98 5.11
CA TRP A 14 -24.66 2.90 5.94
C TRP A 14 -25.57 1.66 5.93
N ASN A 15 -26.90 1.86 5.99
CA ASN A 15 -27.84 0.75 5.97
C ASN A 15 -27.82 0.02 4.61
N GLU A 16 -27.81 0.75 3.50
CA GLU A 16 -27.68 0.16 2.15
C GLU A 16 -26.39 -0.66 2.01
N ALA A 17 -25.26 -0.08 2.45
CA ALA A 17 -23.97 -0.78 2.42
C ALA A 17 -23.98 -2.03 3.31
N LYS A 18 -24.57 -1.94 4.50
CA LYS A 18 -24.68 -3.07 5.43
C LYS A 18 -25.51 -4.21 4.85
N GLU A 19 -26.65 -3.91 4.24
CA GLU A 19 -27.50 -4.91 3.58
C GLU A 19 -26.74 -5.60 2.46
N PHE A 20 -26.06 -4.85 1.59
CA PHE A 20 -25.23 -5.41 0.53
C PHE A 20 -24.12 -6.34 1.06
N LEU A 21 -23.42 -5.92 2.11
CA LEU A 21 -22.37 -6.74 2.75
C LEU A 21 -22.94 -8.02 3.38
N LEU A 22 -24.16 -7.96 3.93
CA LEU A 22 -24.85 -9.12 4.50
C LEU A 22 -25.34 -10.11 3.45
N LEU A 23 -25.45 -9.72 2.17
CA LEU A 23 -25.79 -10.64 1.08
C LEU A 23 -24.59 -11.44 0.54
N GLN A 24 -23.36 -11.03 0.85
CA GLN A 24 -22.17 -11.68 0.30
C GLN A 24 -21.92 -13.07 0.93
N SER A 25 -21.53 -14.02 0.10
CA SER A 25 -21.22 -15.40 0.51
C SER A 25 -19.90 -15.51 1.27
N ASP A 26 -18.88 -14.73 0.89
CA ASP A 26 -17.56 -14.71 1.55
C ASP A 26 -17.59 -13.84 2.81
N ARG A 27 -17.97 -14.46 3.94
CA ARG A 27 -18.10 -13.78 5.23
C ARG A 27 -16.77 -13.29 5.79
N GLU A 28 -15.68 -14.02 5.56
CA GLU A 28 -14.37 -13.64 6.05
C GLU A 28 -13.88 -12.36 5.37
N LYS A 29 -14.00 -12.30 4.04
CA LYS A 29 -13.64 -11.10 3.27
C LYS A 29 -14.49 -9.90 3.64
N VAL A 30 -15.78 -10.08 3.88
CA VAL A 30 -16.65 -9.01 4.41
C VAL A 30 -16.14 -8.49 5.76
N VAL A 31 -15.78 -9.37 6.69
CA VAL A 31 -15.25 -8.97 8.00
C VAL A 31 -13.93 -8.19 7.85
N GLN A 32 -13.02 -8.64 6.97
CA GLN A 32 -11.77 -7.91 6.72
C GLN A 32 -12.04 -6.54 6.08
N PHE A 33 -12.98 -6.46 5.14
CA PHE A 33 -13.37 -5.19 4.52
C PHE A 33 -13.92 -4.21 5.56
N VAL A 34 -14.82 -4.64 6.45
CA VAL A 34 -15.37 -3.77 7.52
C VAL A 34 -14.29 -3.35 8.52
N LYS A 35 -13.37 -4.26 8.90
CA LYS A 35 -12.20 -3.92 9.71
C LYS A 35 -11.34 -2.85 9.03
N TRP A 36 -11.14 -2.99 7.73
CA TRP A 36 -10.42 -2.00 6.92
C TRP A 36 -11.16 -0.66 6.87
N MET A 37 -12.48 -0.64 6.70
CA MET A 37 -13.27 0.61 6.74
C MET A 37 -13.04 1.36 8.06
N LYS A 38 -13.13 0.67 9.19
CA LYS A 38 -12.84 1.25 10.51
C LYS A 38 -11.41 1.79 10.58
N LYS A 39 -10.42 1.00 10.15
CA LYS A 39 -9.01 1.40 10.17
C LYS A 39 -8.76 2.61 9.27
N LYS A 40 -9.32 2.63 8.06
CA LYS A 40 -9.24 3.75 7.10
C LYS A 40 -9.85 5.02 7.67
N ALA A 41 -10.98 4.93 8.37
CA ALA A 41 -11.56 6.08 9.08
C ALA A 41 -10.62 6.62 10.16
N CYS A 42 -10.00 5.74 10.97
CA CYS A 42 -8.98 6.16 11.94
C CYS A 42 -7.76 6.81 11.26
N LEU A 43 -7.31 6.30 10.12
CA LEU A 43 -6.20 6.89 9.36
C LEU A 43 -6.56 8.23 8.69
N ALA A 44 -7.83 8.45 8.37
CA ALA A 44 -8.30 9.68 7.72
C ALA A 44 -8.63 10.78 8.73
N PHE A 45 -9.29 10.43 9.82
CA PHE A 45 -9.86 11.39 10.79
C PHE A 45 -9.22 11.34 12.18
N GLY A 46 -8.29 10.41 12.41
CA GLY A 46 -7.57 10.31 13.67
C GLY A 46 -6.50 11.40 13.83
N PRO A 47 -5.67 11.32 14.88
CA PRO A 47 -4.54 12.22 15.07
C PRO A 47 -3.45 12.00 14.01
N GLU A 48 -2.64 13.03 13.76
CA GLU A 48 -1.47 12.91 12.88
C GLU A 48 -0.46 11.89 13.42
N PRO A 49 0.21 11.12 12.55
CA PRO A 49 1.17 10.12 12.96
C PRO A 49 2.41 10.79 13.54
N SER A 50 2.81 10.35 14.74
CA SER A 50 4.10 10.71 15.32
C SER A 50 5.12 9.64 14.98
N PHE A 51 5.92 9.86 13.93
CA PHE A 51 6.99 8.93 13.58
C PHE A 51 8.15 9.05 14.57
N ARG A 52 8.49 7.93 15.22
CA ARG A 52 9.68 7.82 16.09
C ARG A 52 10.90 7.24 15.34
N PHE A 53 10.91 7.38 14.02
CA PHE A 53 11.93 6.83 13.13
C PHE A 53 12.06 7.72 11.88
N PRO A 54 13.24 7.74 11.25
CA PRO A 54 13.43 8.50 10.01
C PRO A 54 12.70 7.82 8.85
N ILE A 55 12.16 8.62 7.94
CA ILE A 55 11.58 8.21 6.67
C ILE A 55 12.49 8.74 5.55
N PHE A 56 12.97 7.84 4.68
CA PHE A 56 13.92 8.19 3.62
C PHE A 56 13.82 7.21 2.44
N ARG A 57 14.22 7.68 1.24
CA ARG A 57 14.26 6.89 0.00
C ARG A 57 15.11 5.63 0.20
N LYS A 58 14.72 4.52 -0.44
CA LYS A 58 15.31 3.18 -0.30
C LYS A 58 14.98 2.47 1.02
N GLY A 59 14.39 3.16 2.01
CA GLY A 59 13.97 2.51 3.25
C GLY A 59 12.79 1.57 3.05
N ILE A 60 12.74 0.50 3.83
CA ILE A 60 11.66 -0.47 3.85
C ILE A 60 10.78 -0.24 5.09
N TYR A 61 9.49 -0.07 4.87
CA TYR A 61 8.51 0.22 5.92
C TYR A 61 7.30 -0.68 5.80
N TRP A 62 6.67 -1.02 6.92
CA TRP A 62 5.37 -1.65 6.92
C TRP A 62 4.29 -0.60 6.72
N ALA A 63 3.40 -0.84 5.76
CA ALA A 63 2.34 0.09 5.39
C ALA A 63 0.96 -0.58 5.31
N GLU A 64 -0.07 0.17 5.67
CA GLU A 64 -1.48 -0.21 5.51
C GLU A 64 -1.92 0.08 4.06
N LEU A 65 -1.84 -0.94 3.18
CA LEU A 65 -2.32 -0.84 1.79
C LEU A 65 -3.83 -1.07 1.68
N GLY A 66 -4.41 -1.77 2.65
CA GLY A 66 -5.85 -1.93 2.80
C GLY A 66 -6.45 -3.15 2.13
N GLU A 67 -7.77 -3.29 2.20
CA GLU A 67 -8.53 -4.28 1.42
C GLU A 67 -9.03 -3.59 0.15
N ASN A 68 -8.31 -3.76 -0.96
CA ASN A 68 -8.62 -3.13 -2.25
C ASN A 68 -9.40 -4.08 -3.17
N VAL A 69 -9.68 -3.62 -4.39
CA VAL A 69 -10.54 -4.30 -5.36
C VAL A 69 -9.71 -5.24 -6.24
N GLY A 70 -10.25 -6.45 -6.51
CA GLY A 70 -9.64 -7.40 -7.43
C GLY A 70 -8.24 -7.81 -7.00
N SER A 71 -7.28 -7.65 -7.92
CA SER A 71 -5.88 -8.10 -7.78
C SER A 71 -4.92 -6.99 -7.34
N GLU A 72 -5.43 -5.83 -6.90
CA GLU A 72 -4.59 -4.84 -6.25
C GLU A 72 -3.87 -5.44 -5.03
N GLU A 73 -2.60 -5.09 -4.85
CA GLU A 73 -1.85 -5.57 -3.70
C GLU A 73 -2.36 -4.94 -2.39
N ASN A 74 -2.54 -5.80 -1.39
CA ASN A 74 -3.42 -5.54 -0.25
C ASN A 74 -2.73 -5.75 1.11
N LYS A 75 -3.51 -5.48 2.16
CA LYS A 75 -3.24 -5.74 3.58
C LYS A 75 -2.14 -4.85 4.15
N HIS A 76 -1.62 -5.27 5.31
CA HIS A 76 -0.50 -4.65 5.98
C HIS A 76 0.78 -5.38 5.56
N ARG A 77 1.67 -4.70 4.83
CA ARG A 77 2.85 -5.34 4.23
C ARG A 77 4.05 -4.41 4.09
N PRO A 78 5.26 -4.97 3.95
CA PRO A 78 6.44 -4.17 3.68
C PRO A 78 6.35 -3.50 2.30
N VAL A 79 6.89 -2.29 2.22
CA VAL A 79 6.99 -1.48 1.00
C VAL A 79 8.36 -0.81 0.95
N VAL A 80 8.90 -0.64 -0.25
CA VAL A 80 10.09 0.19 -0.50
C VAL A 80 9.63 1.62 -0.74
N LEU A 81 10.19 2.57 0.02
CA LEU A 81 9.94 3.98 -0.19
C LEU A 81 10.81 4.51 -1.32
N LEU A 82 10.20 4.91 -2.42
CA LEU A 82 10.90 5.46 -3.58
C LEU A 82 11.03 6.97 -3.49
N TRP A 83 10.00 7.65 -3.01
CA TRP A 83 10.01 9.10 -2.97
C TRP A 83 9.13 9.64 -1.85
N SER A 84 9.61 10.68 -1.18
CA SER A 84 8.90 11.54 -0.23
C SER A 84 9.71 12.83 -0.10
N THR A 85 9.04 13.95 0.17
CA THR A 85 9.72 15.17 0.66
C THR A 85 9.42 15.36 2.15
N LYS A 86 10.08 16.33 2.80
CA LYS A 86 9.82 16.63 4.21
C LYS A 86 8.45 17.30 4.41
N GLU A 87 8.02 18.05 3.40
CA GLU A 87 6.82 18.87 3.41
C GLU A 87 5.60 18.11 2.88
N ALA A 88 5.81 17.06 2.07
CA ALA A 88 4.72 16.30 1.48
C ALA A 88 4.16 15.26 2.46
N PRO A 89 2.84 15.22 2.70
CA PRO A 89 2.19 14.20 3.54
C PRO A 89 2.01 12.85 2.81
N ILE A 90 2.73 12.64 1.71
CA ILE A 90 2.61 11.48 0.81
C ILE A 90 3.99 10.88 0.49
N ALA A 91 3.97 9.60 0.14
CA ALA A 91 5.12 8.88 -0.39
C ALA A 91 4.71 8.03 -1.60
N ILE A 92 5.65 7.85 -2.54
CA ILE A 92 5.53 6.85 -3.60
C ILE A 92 6.24 5.58 -3.12
N VAL A 93 5.54 4.46 -3.16
CA VAL A 93 6.03 3.18 -2.64
C VAL A 93 5.81 2.05 -3.64
N VAL A 94 6.68 1.04 -3.55
CA VAL A 94 6.51 -0.26 -4.22
C VAL A 94 6.25 -1.33 -3.16
N PRO A 95 5.12 -2.06 -3.25
CA PRO A 95 4.84 -3.18 -2.36
C PRO A 95 5.86 -4.31 -2.51
N LEU A 96 6.17 -4.96 -1.38
CA LEU A 96 7.01 -6.15 -1.33
C LEU A 96 6.16 -7.37 -0.98
N THR A 97 6.33 -8.48 -1.69
CA THR A 97 5.75 -9.79 -1.36
C THR A 97 6.29 -10.30 -0.01
N THR A 98 5.66 -11.33 0.56
CA THR A 98 6.16 -11.95 1.81
C THR A 98 7.35 -12.89 1.59
N GLN A 99 7.50 -13.42 0.38
CA GLN A 99 8.55 -14.35 -0.04
C GLN A 99 8.95 -14.04 -1.49
N ARG A 100 10.18 -14.37 -1.88
CA ARG A 100 10.60 -14.24 -3.28
C ARG A 100 9.75 -15.11 -4.20
N LEU A 101 9.36 -14.55 -5.35
CA LEU A 101 8.59 -15.23 -6.37
C LEU A 101 9.45 -16.07 -7.30
N HIS A 102 10.70 -15.64 -7.57
CA HIS A 102 11.63 -16.34 -8.46
C HIS A 102 11.07 -16.56 -9.88
N ASP A 103 10.31 -15.60 -10.40
CA ASP A 103 9.82 -15.60 -11.77
C ASP A 103 10.68 -14.69 -12.68
N GLU A 104 10.36 -14.67 -13.97
CA GLU A 104 11.13 -13.98 -15.00
C GLU A 104 10.48 -12.65 -15.44
N TYR A 105 9.45 -12.17 -14.72
CA TYR A 105 8.78 -10.93 -15.09
C TYR A 105 9.70 -9.73 -14.84
N PHE A 106 9.90 -8.89 -15.86
CA PHE A 106 10.79 -7.72 -15.73
C PHE A 106 10.35 -6.72 -14.65
N PHE A 107 9.07 -6.74 -14.28
CA PHE A 107 8.46 -5.90 -13.25
C PHE A 107 8.43 -6.55 -11.86
N HIS A 108 9.02 -7.74 -11.70
CA HIS A 108 9.24 -8.39 -10.40
C HIS A 108 10.73 -8.39 -10.06
N ILE A 109 11.11 -7.68 -8.99
CA ILE A 109 12.51 -7.56 -8.58
C ILE A 109 12.74 -8.26 -7.24
N ASP A 110 13.35 -9.44 -7.28
CA ASP A 110 13.83 -10.13 -6.08
C ASP A 110 14.96 -9.32 -5.41
N LEU A 111 14.75 -8.92 -4.15
CA LEU A 111 15.72 -8.12 -3.38
C LEU A 111 16.91 -8.99 -2.95
N GLU A 112 18.15 -8.49 -3.03
CA GLU A 112 19.36 -9.27 -2.74
C GLU A 112 19.46 -9.74 -1.28
N HIS A 113 19.09 -8.87 -0.34
CA HIS A 113 19.30 -9.07 1.10
C HIS A 113 18.04 -9.41 1.88
N PHE A 114 16.88 -9.45 1.21
CA PHE A 114 15.59 -9.72 1.82
C PHE A 114 14.87 -10.82 1.04
N ASN A 115 14.14 -11.68 1.73
CA ASN A 115 13.33 -12.73 1.10
C ASN A 115 12.01 -12.15 0.60
N ASN A 116 12.06 -11.16 -0.29
CA ASN A 116 10.90 -10.46 -0.82
C ASN A 116 11.14 -10.09 -2.29
N THR A 117 10.06 -9.99 -3.05
CA THR A 117 10.03 -9.47 -4.42
C THR A 117 9.32 -8.12 -4.41
N ALA A 118 9.90 -7.12 -5.08
CA ALA A 118 9.26 -5.84 -5.32
C ALA A 118 8.35 -5.93 -6.54
N LEU A 119 7.07 -5.59 -6.35
CA LEU A 119 6.01 -5.65 -7.37
C LEU A 119 5.85 -4.28 -8.03
N ILE A 120 6.56 -4.06 -9.12
CA ILE A 120 6.68 -2.74 -9.75
C ILE A 120 5.36 -2.27 -10.35
N GLU A 121 4.57 -3.19 -10.88
CA GLU A 121 3.23 -2.99 -11.41
C GLU A 121 2.20 -2.58 -10.33
N GLN A 122 2.53 -2.79 -9.06
CA GLN A 122 1.72 -2.39 -7.90
C GLN A 122 2.22 -1.09 -7.25
N ILE A 123 3.11 -0.33 -7.92
CA ILE A 123 3.58 0.97 -7.46
C ILE A 123 2.41 1.93 -7.21
N ARG A 124 2.44 2.63 -6.08
CA ARG A 124 1.38 3.61 -5.77
C ARG A 124 1.82 4.71 -4.82
N THR A 125 1.08 5.82 -4.88
CA THR A 125 1.16 6.91 -3.90
C THR A 125 0.32 6.57 -2.68
N ILE A 126 0.90 6.71 -1.50
CA ILE A 126 0.21 6.55 -0.21
C ILE A 126 0.41 7.79 0.66
N SER A 127 -0.54 8.08 1.54
CA SER A 127 -0.32 9.03 2.64
C SER A 127 0.71 8.46 3.61
N LEU A 128 1.60 9.30 4.16
CA LEU A 128 2.53 8.90 5.21
C LEU A 128 1.80 8.31 6.43
N ARG A 129 0.55 8.70 6.68
CA ARG A 129 -0.30 8.12 7.75
C ARG A 129 -0.48 6.61 7.63
N ARG A 130 -0.29 6.03 6.45
CA ARG A 130 -0.33 4.58 6.22
C ARG A 130 0.94 3.86 6.65
N ILE A 131 2.05 4.57 6.83
CA ILE A 131 3.30 3.99 7.34
C ILE A 131 3.15 3.71 8.82
N THR A 132 3.45 2.48 9.23
CA THR A 132 3.28 2.01 10.62
C THR A 132 4.61 1.95 11.36
N TYR A 133 5.57 1.17 10.85
CA TYR A 133 6.90 1.03 11.45
C TYR A 133 7.93 0.60 10.39
N PRO A 134 9.23 0.90 10.58
CA PRO A 134 10.27 0.46 9.67
C PRO A 134 10.51 -1.03 9.83
N LEU A 135 10.79 -1.72 8.72
CA LEU A 135 11.50 -2.99 8.82
C LEU A 135 12.90 -2.70 9.37
N ARG A 136 13.39 -3.51 10.31
CA ARG A 136 14.71 -3.30 10.91
C ARG A 136 15.67 -4.43 10.56
N ALA A 137 16.88 -4.05 10.19
CA ALA A 137 18.01 -4.95 10.00
C ALA A 137 19.19 -4.43 10.82
N LYS A 138 19.73 -5.25 11.73
CA LYS A 138 20.87 -4.89 12.61
C LYS A 138 20.64 -3.58 13.38
N GLY A 139 19.43 -3.38 13.91
CA GLY A 139 19.05 -2.19 14.70
C GLY A 139 18.76 -0.92 13.89
N ARG A 140 19.06 -0.89 12.59
CA ARG A 140 18.80 0.25 11.69
C ARG A 140 17.56 0.00 10.84
N VAL A 141 17.00 1.07 10.26
CA VAL A 141 15.95 0.94 9.25
C VAL A 141 16.53 0.17 8.07
N ALA A 142 15.87 -0.92 7.69
CA ALA A 142 16.24 -1.72 6.54
C ALA A 142 16.14 -0.88 5.27
N SER A 143 17.10 -1.03 4.38
CA SER A 143 17.10 -0.35 3.08
C SER A 143 17.52 -1.30 1.99
N VAL A 144 16.91 -1.15 0.82
CA VAL A 144 17.30 -1.90 -0.38
C VAL A 144 18.69 -1.49 -0.89
N SER A 145 19.39 -2.42 -1.55
CA SER A 145 20.75 -2.18 -2.06
C SER A 145 20.72 -1.14 -3.21
N HIS A 146 21.90 -0.61 -3.55
CA HIS A 146 22.02 0.29 -4.70
C HIS A 146 21.69 -0.43 -6.01
N GLN A 147 22.06 -1.71 -6.11
CA GLN A 147 21.79 -2.56 -7.25
C GLN A 147 20.28 -2.82 -7.39
N ASP A 148 19.61 -3.17 -6.29
CA ASP A 148 18.15 -3.37 -6.25
C ASP A 148 17.41 -2.10 -6.68
N ILE A 149 17.82 -0.93 -6.20
CA ILE A 149 17.20 0.35 -6.59
C ILE A 149 17.40 0.64 -8.07
N ALA A 150 18.59 0.40 -8.62
CA ALA A 150 18.83 0.59 -10.05
C ALA A 150 17.92 -0.31 -10.90
N ARG A 151 17.72 -1.57 -10.47
CA ARG A 151 16.79 -2.52 -11.11
C ARG A 151 15.34 -2.07 -10.99
N ILE A 152 14.93 -1.59 -9.81
CA ILE A 152 13.59 -1.03 -9.57
C ILE A 152 13.35 0.20 -10.45
N ASP A 153 14.28 1.16 -10.49
CA ASP A 153 14.16 2.38 -11.30
C ASP A 153 14.11 2.03 -12.82
N ASP A 154 14.89 1.04 -13.27
CA ASP A 154 14.85 0.52 -14.64
C ASP A 154 13.52 -0.14 -14.99
N ALA A 155 12.99 -0.98 -14.10
CA ALA A 155 11.71 -1.64 -14.28
C ALA A 155 10.54 -0.63 -14.29
N ILE A 156 10.56 0.38 -13.42
CA ILE A 156 9.58 1.48 -13.43
C ILE A 156 9.65 2.22 -14.76
N ARG A 157 10.87 2.56 -15.22
CA ARG A 157 11.05 3.21 -16.51
C ARG A 157 10.42 2.38 -17.62
N LYS A 158 10.73 1.08 -17.70
CA LYS A 158 10.15 0.17 -18.70
C LYS A 158 8.63 0.10 -18.59
N LEU A 159 8.08 -0.09 -17.39
CA LEU A 159 6.64 -0.23 -17.17
C LEU A 159 5.84 0.99 -17.71
N PHE A 160 6.35 2.20 -17.52
CA PHE A 160 5.65 3.43 -17.93
C PHE A 160 6.07 3.98 -19.31
N THR A 161 7.05 3.37 -19.99
CA THR A 161 7.54 3.85 -21.30
C THR A 161 7.48 2.83 -22.42
N THR A 162 7.51 1.53 -22.10
CA THR A 162 7.29 0.48 -23.08
C THR A 162 5.83 0.53 -23.52
N ARG A 163 5.58 0.97 -24.75
CA ARG A 163 4.32 0.68 -25.42
C ARG A 163 4.36 -0.81 -25.71
N HIS A 164 3.43 -1.57 -25.16
CA HIS A 164 3.29 -2.95 -25.58
C HIS A 164 2.92 -2.94 -27.06
N ASP A 165 3.83 -3.38 -27.92
CA ASP A 165 3.46 -3.86 -29.24
C ASP A 165 2.63 -5.11 -28.97
N VAL A 166 1.30 -4.93 -29.00
CA VAL A 166 0.34 -6.01 -28.88
C VAL A 166 0.67 -6.97 -30.02
N THR A 167 1.23 -8.13 -29.67
CA THR A 167 1.38 -9.28 -30.58
C THR A 167 0.22 -10.23 -30.33
#